data_AF-A0A3S2TLM6-F1
#
_entry.id   AF-A0A3S2TLM6-F1
#
_cell.length_a   1.000
_cell.length_b   1.000
_cell.length_c   1.000
_cell.angle_alpha   90.00
_cell.angle_beta   90.00
_cell.angle_gamma   90.00
#
_symmetry.space_group_name_H-M   'P 1'
#
loop_
_entity.id
_entity.type
_entity.pdbx_description
1 polymer ?
#
loop_
_entity_poly.entity_id
_entity_poly.type
_entity_poly.pdbx_seq_one_letter_code
_entity_poly.pdbx_strand_id
1 'polypeptide(L)'
;MGIHQLQLRYDPVADRLLLSVRTHQAELYRVWLTRRMVARLAAPLRQAVMRLALPRRPDAPMPVPEAQPLLEQVARERPLKDAVFGQPFAAGDQDSHPLGTEPLLPDEIDVRTPATGGLHIALRETRGRRLEMALGDDLATGLTRLLDQALAQAEWALPQPVAATDTGDSPKFS
;
A
#
# COMPACT_ATOMS: atom_id res chain seq x y z
N MET A 1 7.65 12.69 7.11
CA MET A 1 7.67 13.37 5.81
C MET A 1 6.25 13.77 5.43
N GLY A 2 6.04 14.96 4.85
CA GLY A 2 4.74 15.36 4.30
C GLY A 2 4.66 14.99 2.82
N ILE A 3 3.86 13.98 2.46
CA ILE A 3 3.74 13.48 1.10
C ILE A 3 2.77 14.36 0.31
N HIS A 4 3.22 14.89 -0.81
CA HIS A 4 2.44 15.74 -1.70
C HIS A 4 1.84 14.95 -2.87
N GLN A 5 2.63 14.07 -3.50
CA GLN A 5 2.21 13.28 -4.66
C GLN A 5 2.76 11.85 -4.58
N LEU A 6 1.97 10.90 -5.06
CA LEU A 6 2.36 9.51 -5.26
C LEU A 6 2.06 9.10 -6.70
N GLN A 7 2.96 8.35 -7.31
CA GLN A 7 2.75 7.70 -8.60
C GLN A 7 3.26 6.26 -8.53
N LEU A 8 2.54 5.34 -9.15
CA LEU A 8 2.97 3.97 -9.34
C LEU A 8 2.88 3.61 -10.82
N ARG A 9 4.01 3.19 -11.42
CA ARG A 9 4.09 2.83 -12.84
C ARG A 9 4.57 1.41 -12.99
N TYR A 10 3.98 0.65 -13.90
CA TYR A 10 4.47 -0.67 -14.27
C TYR A 10 5.55 -0.56 -15.35
N ASP A 11 6.67 -1.26 -15.15
CA ASP A 11 7.71 -1.51 -16.13
C ASP A 11 7.60 -2.96 -16.62
N PRO A 12 7.09 -3.19 -17.85
CA PRO A 12 6.86 -4.54 -18.37
C PRO A 12 8.17 -5.25 -18.78
N VAL A 13 9.25 -4.52 -19.05
CA VAL A 13 10.52 -5.12 -19.48
C VAL A 13 11.21 -5.79 -18.30
N ALA A 14 11.21 -5.12 -17.15
CA ALA A 14 11.87 -5.61 -15.94
C ALA A 14 10.91 -6.27 -14.93
N ASP A 15 9.63 -6.42 -15.29
CA ASP A 15 8.58 -7.04 -14.47
C ASP A 15 8.50 -6.47 -13.04
N ARG A 16 8.45 -5.14 -12.92
CA ARG A 16 8.48 -4.42 -11.64
C ARG A 16 7.68 -3.12 -11.66
N LEU A 17 7.27 -2.63 -10.49
CA LEU A 17 6.61 -1.33 -10.34
C LEU A 17 7.59 -0.26 -9.85
N LEU A 18 7.51 0.94 -10.40
CA LEU A 18 8.19 2.13 -9.88
C LEU A 18 7.21 2.94 -9.02
N LEU A 19 7.42 2.95 -7.71
CA LEU A 19 6.79 3.90 -6.81
C LEU A 19 7.62 5.18 -6.78
N SER A 20 6.98 6.30 -7.12
CA SER A 20 7.56 7.64 -6.99
C SER A 20 6.77 8.41 -5.94
N VAL A 21 7.48 8.97 -4.97
CA VAL A 21 6.94 9.74 -3.85
C VAL A 21 7.57 11.10 -3.86
N ARG A 22 6.75 12.14 -3.98
CA ARG A 22 7.20 13.53 -3.90
C ARG A 22 6.67 14.17 -2.63
N THR A 23 7.55 14.81 -1.86
CA THR A 23 7.16 15.52 -0.64
C THR A 23 6.80 16.97 -0.93
N HIS A 24 6.16 17.65 0.02
CA HIS A 24 5.93 19.09 -0.04
C HIS A 24 7.22 19.92 -0.07
N GLN A 25 8.34 19.33 0.31
CA GLN A 25 9.67 19.95 0.31
C GLN A 25 10.43 19.72 -1.01
N ALA A 26 9.74 19.29 -2.08
CA ALA A 26 10.35 18.94 -3.36
C ALA A 26 11.46 17.89 -3.21
N GLU A 27 11.27 16.91 -2.31
CA GLU A 27 12.12 15.72 -2.25
C GLU A 27 11.46 14.60 -3.04
N LEU A 28 12.24 13.95 -3.89
CA LEU A 28 11.79 12.84 -4.72
C LEU A 28 12.45 11.52 -4.30
N TYR A 29 11.60 10.62 -3.82
CA TYR A 29 11.97 9.25 -3.48
C TYR A 29 11.42 8.31 -4.56
N ARG A 30 12.28 7.41 -5.06
CA ARG A 30 11.90 6.39 -6.03
C ARG A 30 12.21 5.01 -5.48
N VAL A 31 11.29 4.07 -5.67
CA VAL A 31 11.40 2.70 -5.18
C VAL A 31 10.95 1.72 -6.25
N TRP A 32 11.79 0.75 -6.58
CA TRP A 32 11.40 -0.42 -7.37
C TRP A 32 10.73 -1.46 -6.47
N LEU A 33 9.53 -1.89 -6.84
CA LEU A 33 8.82 -2.99 -6.20
C LEU A 33 8.77 -4.16 -7.19
N THR A 34 9.54 -5.21 -6.89
CA THR A 34 9.49 -6.46 -7.67
C THR A 34 8.14 -7.16 -7.48
N ARG A 35 7.77 -8.03 -8.41
CA ARG A 35 6.58 -8.90 -8.28
C ARG A 35 6.49 -9.58 -6.90
N ARG A 36 7.61 -10.11 -6.39
CA ARG A 36 7.70 -10.74 -5.05
C ARG A 36 7.35 -9.75 -3.93
N MET A 37 7.88 -8.52 -3.99
CA MET A 37 7.58 -7.49 -2.98
C MET A 37 6.13 -7.06 -3.04
N VAL A 38 5.58 -6.90 -4.24
CA VAL A 38 4.17 -6.53 -4.41
C VAL A 38 3.24 -7.63 -3.89
N ALA A 39 3.54 -8.91 -4.15
CA ALA A 39 2.79 -10.04 -3.61
C ALA A 39 2.73 -10.02 -2.06
N ARG A 40 3.85 -9.65 -1.41
CA ARG A 40 3.92 -9.52 0.06
C ARG A 40 3.20 -8.28 0.58
N LEU A 41 3.17 -7.20 -0.19
CA LEU A 41 2.58 -5.91 0.21
C LEU A 41 1.06 -5.87 0.04
N ALA A 42 0.54 -6.41 -1.06
CA ALA A 42 -0.82 -6.13 -1.51
C ALA A 42 -1.87 -6.47 -0.44
N ALA A 43 -1.78 -7.64 0.17
CA ALA A 43 -2.73 -8.08 1.18
C ALA A 43 -2.65 -7.29 2.50
N PRO A 44 -1.46 -7.14 3.14
CA PRO A 44 -1.33 -6.28 4.33
C PRO A 44 -1.79 -4.83 4.09
N LEU A 45 -1.53 -4.27 2.90
CA LEU A 45 -1.95 -2.92 2.54
C LEU A 45 -3.48 -2.81 2.48
N ARG A 46 -4.17 -3.72 1.77
CA ARG A 46 -5.64 -3.75 1.72
C ARG A 46 -6.25 -3.90 3.11
N GLN A 47 -5.76 -4.86 3.89
CA GLN A 47 -6.25 -5.10 5.25
C GLN A 47 -6.06 -3.87 6.14
N ALA A 48 -4.92 -3.18 6.03
CA ALA A 48 -4.67 -1.94 6.75
C ALA A 48 -5.68 -0.85 6.38
N VAL A 49 -5.96 -0.65 5.09
CA VAL A 49 -6.95 0.33 4.63
C VAL A 49 -8.37 -0.04 5.09
N MET A 50 -8.76 -1.31 5.05
CA MET A 50 -10.05 -1.75 5.58
C MET A 50 -10.18 -1.46 7.08
N ARG A 51 -9.13 -1.69 7.88
CA ARG A 51 -9.10 -1.33 9.31
C ARG A 51 -9.23 0.17 9.54
N LEU A 52 -8.66 1.01 8.67
CA LEU A 52 -8.82 2.47 8.73
C LEU A 52 -10.23 2.92 8.32
N ALA A 53 -10.98 2.10 7.58
CA ALA A 53 -12.37 2.39 7.22
C ALA A 53 -13.39 2.04 8.32
N LEU A 54 -13.03 1.14 9.24
CA LEU A 54 -13.88 0.77 10.36
C LEU A 54 -13.87 1.87 11.45
N PRO A 55 -15.02 2.17 12.08
CA PRO A 55 -15.06 3.08 13.21
C PRO A 55 -14.16 2.54 14.34
N ARG A 56 -13.22 3.37 14.82
CA ARG A 56 -12.32 3.05 15.93
C ARG A 56 -13.12 2.97 17.24
N ARG A 57 -13.85 1.87 17.44
CA ARG A 57 -14.29 1.45 18.77
C ARG A 57 -13.38 0.31 19.22
N PRO A 58 -12.81 0.38 20.43
CA PRO A 58 -11.94 -0.68 20.96
C PRO A 58 -12.63 -2.05 21.04
N ASP A 59 -13.97 -2.07 21.01
CA ASP A 59 -14.79 -3.28 21.20
C ASP A 59 -15.60 -3.64 19.94
N ALA A 60 -15.28 -3.07 18.77
CA ALA A 60 -15.97 -3.42 17.53
C ALA A 60 -15.58 -4.83 17.09
N PRO A 61 -16.54 -5.77 16.92
CA PRO A 61 -16.25 -7.07 16.37
C PRO A 61 -15.63 -6.90 14.97
N MET A 62 -14.57 -7.66 14.70
CA MET A 62 -14.01 -7.81 13.36
C MET A 62 -15.16 -8.12 12.39
N PRO A 63 -15.28 -7.42 11.25
CA PRO A 63 -16.37 -7.65 10.33
C PRO A 63 -16.38 -9.11 9.86
N VAL A 64 -17.56 -9.72 9.91
CA VAL A 64 -17.84 -11.06 9.38
C VAL A 64 -17.41 -11.17 7.91
N PRO A 65 -16.98 -12.34 7.43
CA PRO A 65 -16.53 -12.55 6.05
C PRO A 65 -17.49 -12.00 4.98
N GLU A 66 -18.79 -12.06 5.25
CA GLU A 66 -19.87 -11.59 4.36
C GLU A 66 -19.92 -10.06 4.21
N ALA A 67 -19.38 -9.30 5.17
CA ALA A 67 -19.31 -7.83 5.12
C ALA A 67 -18.04 -7.28 4.44
N GLN A 68 -17.05 -8.14 4.18
CA GLN A 68 -15.83 -7.76 3.46
C GLN A 68 -16.08 -7.15 2.08
N PRO A 69 -16.93 -7.73 1.19
CA PRO A 69 -17.15 -7.16 -0.14
C PRO A 69 -17.79 -5.77 -0.07
N LEU A 70 -18.70 -5.54 0.89
CA LEU A 70 -19.31 -4.24 1.09
C LEU A 70 -18.29 -3.21 1.62
N LEU A 71 -17.46 -3.59 2.59
CA LEU A 71 -16.40 -2.72 3.12
C LEU A 71 -15.33 -2.40 2.06
N GLU A 72 -15.02 -3.34 1.19
CA GLU A 72 -14.14 -3.11 0.04
C GLU A 72 -14.75 -2.09 -0.93
N GLN A 73 -16.05 -2.22 -1.25
CA GLN A 73 -16.76 -1.25 -2.08
C GLN A 73 -16.73 0.14 -1.45
N VAL A 74 -17.06 0.26 -0.16
CA VAL A 74 -17.00 1.55 0.56
C VAL A 74 -15.58 2.13 0.58
N ALA A 75 -14.55 1.31 0.78
CA ALA A 75 -13.16 1.76 0.75
C ALA A 75 -12.74 2.26 -0.65
N ARG A 76 -13.22 1.61 -1.72
CA ARG A 76 -12.96 2.03 -3.11
C ARG A 76 -13.68 3.32 -3.47
N GLU A 77 -14.90 3.51 -3.00
CA GLU A 77 -15.77 4.66 -3.28
C GLU A 77 -15.46 5.88 -2.42
N ARG A 78 -14.61 5.76 -1.38
CA ARG A 78 -14.23 6.87 -0.51
C ARG A 78 -13.71 8.06 -1.34
N PRO A 79 -14.37 9.23 -1.27
CA PRO A 79 -13.87 10.44 -1.91
C PRO A 79 -12.56 10.83 -1.25
N LEU A 80 -11.49 10.88 -2.03
CA LEU A 80 -10.17 11.27 -1.54
C LEU A 80 -10.09 12.80 -1.61
N LYS A 81 -10.07 13.47 -0.45
CA LYS A 81 -10.15 14.94 -0.40
C LYS A 81 -8.86 15.62 -0.87
N ASP A 82 -7.72 14.97 -0.65
CA ASP A 82 -6.39 15.50 -0.94
C ASP A 82 -5.68 14.76 -2.09
N ALA A 83 -6.44 14.01 -2.87
CA ALA A 83 -5.93 13.15 -3.93
C ALA A 83 -5.36 13.92 -5.12
N VAL A 84 -4.06 14.21 -5.09
CA VAL A 84 -3.28 14.60 -6.28
C VAL A 84 -3.03 13.40 -7.21
N PHE A 85 -3.84 12.32 -7.12
CA PHE A 85 -3.69 11.09 -7.91
C PHE A 85 -4.15 11.22 -9.36
N GLY A 86 -4.87 12.29 -9.70
CA GLY A 86 -5.32 12.59 -11.07
C GLY A 86 -4.50 13.65 -11.80
N GLN A 87 -3.56 14.31 -11.11
CA GLN A 87 -2.67 15.30 -11.72
C GLN A 87 -1.41 14.60 -12.27
N PRO A 88 -0.81 15.11 -13.37
CA PRO A 88 0.47 14.62 -13.83
C PRO A 88 1.50 14.67 -12.69
N PHE A 89 2.25 13.59 -12.50
CA PHE A 89 3.30 13.55 -11.49
C PHE A 89 4.37 14.58 -11.85
N ALA A 90 4.47 15.65 -11.06
CA ALA A 90 5.28 16.81 -11.36
C ALA A 90 6.67 16.66 -10.75
N ALA A 91 7.44 15.70 -11.26
CA ALA A 91 8.87 15.62 -10.97
C ALA A 91 9.62 16.64 -11.84
N GLY A 92 10.49 17.45 -11.24
CA GLY A 92 11.29 18.45 -11.95
C GLY A 92 12.77 18.40 -11.57
N ASP A 93 13.61 19.04 -12.38
CA ASP A 93 15.08 19.06 -12.19
C ASP A 93 15.53 19.73 -10.88
N GLN A 94 14.62 20.44 -10.20
CA GLN A 94 14.86 21.08 -8.91
C GLN A 94 14.54 20.17 -7.72
N ASP A 95 13.95 18.99 -7.94
CA ASP A 95 13.65 18.08 -6.85
C ASP A 95 14.97 17.50 -6.30
N SER A 96 15.10 17.51 -4.97
CA SER A 96 16.23 16.88 -4.29
C SER A 96 16.02 15.37 -4.20
N HIS A 97 17.12 14.61 -4.14
CA HIS A 97 17.12 13.15 -4.10
C HIS A 97 17.82 12.63 -2.83
N PRO A 98 17.15 12.63 -1.66
CA PRO A 98 17.80 12.29 -0.39
C PRO A 98 18.36 10.87 -0.32
N LEU A 99 17.78 9.94 -1.08
CA LEU A 99 18.26 8.55 -1.19
C LEU A 99 19.09 8.28 -2.46
N GLY A 100 19.50 9.35 -3.15
CA GLY A 100 20.14 9.28 -4.46
C GLY A 100 19.16 9.17 -5.63
N THR A 101 19.69 9.29 -6.84
CA THR A 101 18.91 9.26 -8.09
C THR A 101 18.53 7.84 -8.51
N GLU A 102 19.32 6.85 -8.09
CA GLU A 102 19.00 5.44 -8.27
C GLU A 102 17.82 5.05 -7.37
N PRO A 103 16.75 4.42 -7.88
CA PRO A 103 15.64 3.99 -7.03
C PRO A 103 16.07 2.96 -5.98
N LEU A 104 15.47 3.03 -4.80
CA LEU A 104 15.60 2.03 -3.74
C LEU A 104 15.03 0.69 -4.23
N LEU A 105 15.74 -0.42 -3.99
CA LEU A 105 15.28 -1.76 -4.33
C LEU A 105 15.14 -2.59 -3.05
N PRO A 106 13.98 -2.56 -2.38
CA PRO A 106 13.84 -3.18 -1.08
C PRO A 106 13.77 -4.70 -1.19
N ASP A 107 14.40 -5.37 -0.22
CA ASP A 107 14.25 -6.80 0.02
C ASP A 107 13.31 -7.09 1.20
N GLU A 108 13.01 -6.06 2.01
CA GLU A 108 12.10 -6.07 3.15
C GLU A 108 11.05 -4.95 3.06
N ILE A 109 9.81 -5.28 3.47
CA ILE A 109 8.70 -4.34 3.56
C ILE A 109 7.85 -4.61 4.81
N ASP A 110 7.62 -3.57 5.60
CA ASP A 110 6.77 -3.61 6.79
C ASP A 110 5.59 -2.66 6.63
N VAL A 111 4.39 -3.14 6.98
CA VAL A 111 3.16 -2.34 6.98
C VAL A 111 2.56 -2.36 8.39
N ARG A 112 2.37 -1.19 8.98
CA ARG A 112 1.87 -1.04 10.37
C ARG A 112 0.76 0.00 10.42
N THR A 113 -0.27 -0.27 11.21
CA THR A 113 -1.35 0.69 11.50
C THR A 113 -1.23 1.14 12.95
N PRO A 114 -0.57 2.28 13.25
CA PRO A 114 -0.40 2.73 14.63
C PRO A 114 -1.74 3.17 15.25
N ALA A 115 -1.81 3.07 16.59
CA ALA A 115 -3.00 3.43 17.35
C ALA A 115 -3.42 4.90 17.16
N THR A 116 -2.48 5.78 16.78
CA THR A 116 -2.71 7.21 16.56
C THR A 116 -3.48 7.55 15.29
N GLY A 117 -3.47 6.71 14.25
CA GLY A 117 -3.98 7.16 12.94
C GLY A 117 -3.18 6.62 11.76
N GLY A 118 -3.83 6.36 10.62
CA GLY A 118 -3.14 6.14 9.36
C GLY A 118 -2.32 4.86 9.26
N LEU A 119 -1.38 4.88 8.31
CA LEU A 119 -0.59 3.75 7.87
C LEU A 119 0.90 4.11 7.83
N HIS A 120 1.73 3.30 8.46
CA HIS A 120 3.19 3.37 8.34
C HIS A 120 3.69 2.26 7.43
N ILE A 121 4.48 2.63 6.42
CA ILE A 121 5.18 1.70 5.53
C ILE A 121 6.68 1.92 5.69
N ALA A 122 7.43 0.86 5.93
CA ALA A 122 8.90 0.89 5.91
C ALA A 122 9.42 -0.04 4.81
N LEU A 123 10.34 0.46 3.99
CA LEU A 123 10.99 -0.23 2.88
C LEU A 123 12.49 -0.22 3.15
N ARG A 124 13.15 -1.39 3.07
CA ARG A 124 14.55 -1.51 3.44
C ARG A 124 15.32 -2.38 2.45
N GLU A 125 16.54 -1.94 2.20
CA GLU A 125 17.63 -2.78 1.67
C GLU A 125 18.39 -3.35 2.88
N THR A 126 18.60 -4.67 2.94
CA THR A 126 19.22 -5.36 4.09
C THR A 126 20.55 -4.74 4.54
N ARG A 127 21.30 -4.13 3.63
CA ARG A 127 22.60 -3.47 3.91
C ARG A 127 22.67 -2.03 3.38
N GLY A 128 21.54 -1.38 3.20
CA GLY A 128 21.50 -0.16 2.40
C GLY A 128 20.50 0.86 2.90
N ARG A 129 19.82 1.47 1.93
CA ARG A 129 18.93 2.59 2.14
C ARG A 129 17.63 2.11 2.77
N ARG A 130 16.98 3.03 3.46
CA ARG A 130 15.67 2.84 4.08
C ARG A 130 14.77 4.02 3.74
N LEU A 131 13.51 3.72 3.44
CA LEU A 131 12.45 4.71 3.30
C LEU A 131 11.33 4.40 4.29
N GLU A 132 10.90 5.40 5.05
CA GLU A 132 9.75 5.30 5.94
C GLU A 132 8.70 6.33 5.58
N MET A 133 7.47 5.87 5.36
CA MET A 133 6.36 6.73 4.98
C MET A 133 5.25 6.61 6.03
N ALA A 134 4.75 7.77 6.45
CA ALA A 134 3.51 7.87 7.21
C ALA A 134 2.43 8.41 6.27
N LEU A 135 1.39 7.61 6.04
CA LEU A 135 0.28 7.90 5.15
C LEU A 135 -0.96 8.14 6.00
N GLY A 136 -1.61 9.30 5.80
CA GLY A 136 -2.98 9.50 6.28
C GLY A 136 -3.95 8.58 5.53
N ASP A 137 -5.17 8.48 6.03
CA ASP A 137 -6.19 7.55 5.53
C ASP A 137 -6.46 7.71 4.03
N ASP A 138 -6.53 8.95 3.54
CA ASP A 138 -6.72 9.25 2.12
C ASP A 138 -5.52 8.81 1.27
N LEU A 139 -4.29 9.11 1.72
CA LEU A 139 -3.08 8.68 1.02
C LEU A 139 -2.95 7.15 0.99
N ALA A 140 -3.29 6.47 2.08
CA ALA A 140 -3.26 5.01 2.16
C ALA A 140 -4.29 4.37 1.20
N THR A 141 -5.50 4.94 1.14
CA THR A 141 -6.55 4.51 0.22
C THR A 141 -6.12 4.76 -1.23
N GLY A 142 -5.56 5.93 -1.53
CA GLY A 142 -5.05 6.27 -2.86
C GLY A 142 -3.91 5.38 -3.33
N LEU A 143 -2.94 5.07 -2.45
CA LEU A 143 -1.87 4.12 -2.75
C LEU A 143 -2.41 2.72 -3.08
N THR A 144 -3.43 2.26 -2.35
CA THR A 144 -4.09 0.97 -2.63
C THR A 144 -4.75 0.97 -4.00
N ARG A 145 -5.42 2.06 -4.38
CA ARG A 145 -6.01 2.21 -5.73
C ARG A 145 -4.97 2.24 -6.84
N LEU A 146 -3.85 2.95 -6.63
CA LEU A 146 -2.72 2.96 -7.57
C LEU A 146 -2.13 1.55 -7.73
N LEU A 147 -2.00 0.81 -6.63
CA LEU A 147 -1.53 -0.56 -6.66
C LEU A 147 -2.46 -1.47 -7.47
N ASP A 148 -3.76 -1.33 -7.30
CA ASP A 148 -4.76 -2.13 -8.03
C ASP A 148 -4.75 -1.86 -9.53
N GLN A 149 -4.63 -0.59 -9.91
CA GLN A 149 -4.50 -0.19 -11.31
C GLN A 149 -3.21 -0.72 -11.94
N ALA A 150 -2.11 -0.67 -11.20
CA ALA A 150 -0.83 -1.19 -11.67
C ALA A 150 -0.85 -2.73 -11.78
N LEU A 151 -1.49 -3.42 -10.83
CA LEU A 151 -1.65 -4.87 -10.86
C LEU A 151 -2.55 -5.36 -12.00
N ALA A 152 -3.60 -4.61 -12.32
CA ALA A 152 -4.45 -4.90 -13.47
C ALA A 152 -3.65 -4.82 -14.79
N GLN A 153 -2.74 -3.86 -14.92
CA GLN A 153 -1.84 -3.73 -16.08
C GLN A 153 -0.74 -4.80 -16.11
N ALA A 154 -0.28 -5.24 -14.94
CA ALA A 154 0.81 -6.19 -14.82
C ALA A 154 0.38 -7.66 -15.04
N GLU A 155 -0.91 -7.95 -14.90
CA GLU A 155 -1.49 -9.29 -15.11
C GLU A 155 -0.80 -10.40 -14.29
N TRP A 156 -0.17 -10.05 -13.17
CA TRP A 156 0.66 -10.97 -12.38
C TRP A 156 -0.09 -12.11 -11.70
N ALA A 157 -1.42 -12.14 -11.79
CA ALA A 157 -2.29 -13.15 -11.18
C ALA A 157 -1.86 -13.46 -9.72
N LEU A 158 -1.67 -12.42 -8.92
CA LEU A 158 -1.17 -12.58 -7.56
C LEU A 158 -2.15 -13.41 -6.73
N PRO A 159 -1.66 -14.36 -5.91
CA PRO A 159 -2.51 -15.17 -5.05
C PRO A 159 -3.28 -14.24 -4.11
N GLN A 160 -4.60 -14.30 -4.16
CA GLN A 160 -5.42 -13.67 -3.12
C GLN A 160 -5.18 -14.43 -1.81
N PRO A 161 -5.09 -13.74 -0.67
CA PRO A 161 -5.09 -14.40 0.62
C PRO A 161 -6.42 -15.15 0.73
N VAL A 162 -6.36 -16.48 0.65
CA VAL A 162 -7.50 -17.31 1.01
C VAL A 162 -7.67 -17.08 2.51
N ALA A 163 -8.77 -16.45 2.91
CA ALA A 163 -9.16 -16.40 4.30
C ALA A 163 -9.20 -17.86 4.79
N ALA A 164 -8.37 -18.20 5.78
CA ALA A 164 -8.38 -19.54 6.35
C ALA A 164 -9.80 -19.80 6.86
N THR A 165 -10.55 -20.62 6.12
CA THR A 165 -11.79 -21.20 6.61
C THR A 165 -11.41 -22.10 7.77
N ASP A 166 -11.60 -21.58 8.97
CA ASP A 166 -11.52 -22.33 10.22
C ASP A 166 -12.59 -23.42 10.16
N THR A 167 -12.23 -24.55 9.54
CA THR A 167 -13.08 -25.73 9.48
C THR A 167 -12.76 -26.48 10.76
N GLY A 168 -13.31 -25.98 11.86
CA GLY A 168 -13.34 -26.65 13.15
C GLY A 168 -14.24 -27.88 13.07
N ASP A 169 -13.84 -28.89 12.30
CA ASP A 169 -14.41 -30.22 12.38
C ASP A 169 -13.82 -30.88 13.63
N SER A 170 -14.56 -30.80 14.73
CA SER A 170 -14.25 -31.52 15.95
C SER A 170 -14.70 -32.97 15.78
N PRO A 171 -13.79 -33.97 15.76
CA PRO A 171 -14.23 -35.35 15.73
C PRO A 171 -14.80 -35.72 17.12
N LYS A 172 -16.10 -36.00 17.17
CA LYS A 172 -16.73 -36.68 18.31
C LYS A 172 -16.20 -38.12 18.37
N PHE A 173 -15.27 -38.39 19.27
CA PHE A 173 -15.02 -39.77 19.70
C PHE A 173 -16.10 -40.18 20.70
N SER A 174 -16.71 -41.33 20.42
CA SER A 174 -17.74 -42.00 21.22
C SER A 174 -17.19 -42.62 22.49
#